data_AF-A0A2I1RII5-F1
#
_entry.id   AF-A0A2I1RII5-F1
#
_cell.length_a   1.000
_cell.length_b   1.000
_cell.length_c   1.000
_cell.angle_alpha   90.00
_cell.angle_beta   90.00
_cell.angle_gamma   90.00
#
_symmetry.space_group_name_H-M   'P 1'
#
loop_
_entity.id
_entity.type
_entity.pdbx_description
1 polymer ?
#
loop_
_entity_poly.entity_id
_entity_poly.type
_entity_poly.pdbx_seq_one_letter_code
_entity_poly.pdbx_strand_id
1 'polypeptide(L)'
;MTQSPVIEKLIHQIDAKHDRQQQISLLISRLIEQHNIQYGEQLRLMLGIAKRCDNFTALEHWVNQNYDLINHGTFEENYQQLENKLLKQIPEHL
;
A
#
# COMPACT_ATOMS: atom_id res chain seq x y z
N MET A 1 29.17 -12.78 -23.31
CA MET A 1 29.03 -11.38 -22.87
C MET A 1 28.60 -11.43 -21.43
N THR A 2 29.50 -11.13 -20.48
CA THR A 2 29.15 -11.06 -19.05
C THR A 2 28.49 -9.72 -18.80
N GLN A 3 27.23 -9.72 -18.36
CA GLN A 3 26.57 -8.49 -17.91
C GLN A 3 27.37 -7.90 -16.75
N SER A 4 27.52 -6.57 -16.74
CA SER A 4 28.20 -5.89 -15.64
C SER A 4 27.44 -6.15 -14.34
N PRO A 5 28.11 -6.50 -13.23
CA PRO A 5 27.45 -6.75 -11.95
C PRO A 5 26.69 -5.52 -11.42
N VAL A 6 27.06 -4.32 -11.89
CA VAL A 6 26.33 -3.07 -11.61
C VAL A 6 24.97 -3.05 -12.33
N ILE A 7 24.93 -3.51 -13.58
CA ILE A 7 23.70 -3.57 -14.38
C ILE A 7 22.74 -4.62 -13.79
N GLU A 8 23.26 -5.80 -13.40
CA GLU A 8 22.46 -6.83 -12.73
C GLU A 8 21.86 -6.30 -11.41
N LYS A 9 22.66 -5.60 -10.59
CA LYS A 9 22.18 -4.99 -9.35
C LYS A 9 21.11 -3.91 -9.58
N LEU A 10 21.17 -3.18 -10.70
CA LEU A 10 20.15 -2.19 -11.06
C LEU A 10 18.85 -2.87 -11.51
N ILE A 11 18.94 -3.92 -12.33
CA ILE A 11 17.78 -4.70 -12.78
C ILE A 11 17.04 -5.29 -11.57
N HIS A 12 17.76 -5.95 -10.65
CA HIS A 12 17.15 -6.49 -9.43
C HIS A 12 16.45 -5.45 -8.55
N GLN A 13 16.99 -4.22 -8.47
CA GLN A 13 16.34 -3.13 -7.73
C GLN A 13 15.07 -2.64 -8.42
N ILE A 14 15.06 -2.61 -9.76
CA ILE A 14 13.89 -2.22 -10.54
C ILE A 14 12.78 -3.27 -10.39
N ASP A 15 13.13 -4.55 -10.52
CA ASP A 15 12.18 -5.66 -10.37
C ASP A 15 11.57 -5.67 -8.96
N ALA A 16 12.41 -5.56 -7.92
CA ALA A 16 11.93 -5.48 -6.54
C ALA A 16 11.00 -4.28 -6.29
N LYS A 17 11.27 -3.14 -6.94
CA LYS A 17 10.38 -1.96 -6.88
C LYS A 17 9.05 -2.23 -7.58
N HIS A 18 9.07 -2.92 -8.72
CA HIS A 18 7.87 -3.28 -9.46
C HIS A 18 7.00 -4.26 -8.68
N ASP A 19 7.59 -5.31 -8.13
CA ASP A 19 6.89 -6.31 -7.31
C ASP A 19 6.24 -5.66 -6.08
N ARG A 20 6.96 -4.76 -5.41
CA ARG A 20 6.41 -3.97 -4.29
C ARG A 20 5.19 -3.16 -4.71
N GLN A 21 5.25 -2.47 -5.85
CA GLN A 21 4.13 -1.66 -6.34
C GLN A 21 2.91 -2.51 -6.70
N GLN A 22 3.12 -3.69 -7.29
CA GLN A 22 2.04 -4.64 -7.55
C GLN A 22 1.42 -5.15 -6.26
N GLN A 23 2.24 -5.55 -5.27
CA GLN A 23 1.73 -6.01 -3.98
C GLN A 23 0.92 -4.93 -3.27
N ILE A 24 1.41 -3.68 -3.25
CA ILE A 24 0.68 -2.53 -2.69
C ILE A 24 -0.65 -2.31 -3.41
N SER A 25 -0.66 -2.36 -4.74
CA SER A 25 -1.88 -2.19 -5.53
C SER A 25 -2.93 -3.25 -5.20
N LEU A 26 -2.52 -4.51 -5.06
CA LEU A 26 -3.42 -5.62 -4.68
C LEU A 26 -3.98 -5.43 -3.26
N LEU A 27 -3.15 -4.99 -2.32
CA LEU A 27 -3.59 -4.72 -0.94
C LEU A 27 -4.63 -3.60 -0.89
N ILE A 28 -4.41 -2.51 -1.64
CA ILE A 28 -5.35 -1.39 -1.73
C ILE A 28 -6.68 -1.83 -2.32
N SER A 29 -6.65 -2.54 -3.47
CA SER A 29 -7.87 -3.02 -4.12
C SER A 29 -8.69 -3.90 -3.17
N ARG A 30 -8.04 -4.82 -2.44
CA ARG A 30 -8.73 -5.68 -1.48
C ARG A 30 -9.32 -4.90 -0.31
N LEU A 31 -8.61 -3.91 0.22
CA LEU A 31 -9.12 -3.06 1.31
C LEU A 31 -10.38 -2.28 0.88
N ILE A 32 -10.37 -1.74 -0.35
CA ILE A 32 -11.52 -1.02 -0.92
C ILE A 32 -12.72 -1.95 -1.09
N GLU A 33 -12.50 -3.12 -1.69
CA GLU A 33 -13.56 -4.11 -1.94
C GLU A 33 -14.16 -4.66 -0.64
N GLN A 34 -13.34 -5.01 0.36
CA GLN A 34 -13.82 -5.63 1.59
C GLN A 34 -14.57 -4.67 2.51
N HIS A 35 -14.12 -3.41 2.61
CA HIS A 35 -14.70 -2.44 3.53
C HIS A 35 -15.69 -1.48 2.88
N ASN A 36 -15.97 -1.66 1.58
CA ASN A 36 -16.83 -0.79 0.78
C ASN A 36 -16.53 0.70 1.04
N ILE A 37 -15.24 1.04 1.12
CA ILE A 37 -14.76 2.34 1.58
C ILE A 37 -15.36 3.41 0.65
N GLN A 38 -16.29 4.21 1.18
CA GLN A 38 -16.95 5.22 0.37
C GLN A 38 -15.96 6.30 -0.04
N TYR A 39 -15.93 6.52 -1.35
CA TYR A 39 -14.94 7.36 -2.00
C TYR A 39 -15.16 8.84 -1.64
N GLY A 40 -14.19 9.50 -1.00
CA GLY A 40 -14.32 10.94 -0.77
C GLY A 40 -13.23 11.61 0.06
N GLU A 41 -13.43 12.91 0.26
CA GLU A 41 -12.50 13.80 0.96
C GLU A 41 -12.22 13.35 2.41
N GLN A 42 -13.16 12.61 3.01
CA GLN A 42 -13.08 12.13 4.38
C GLN A 42 -11.96 11.09 4.58
N LEU A 43 -11.79 10.13 3.66
CA LEU A 43 -10.75 9.10 3.78
C LEU A 43 -9.36 9.73 3.82
N ARG A 44 -9.09 10.65 2.89
CA ARG A 44 -7.83 11.40 2.83
C ARG A 44 -7.54 12.14 4.15
N LEU A 45 -8.57 12.77 4.74
CA LEU A 45 -8.44 13.47 6.01
C LEU A 45 -8.16 12.49 7.17
N MET A 46 -8.85 11.35 7.21
CA MET A 46 -8.63 10.30 8.22
C MET A 46 -7.22 9.70 8.14
N LEU A 47 -6.68 9.56 6.92
CA LEU A 47 -5.32 9.09 6.69
C LEU A 47 -4.24 10.18 6.88
N GLY A 48 -4.60 11.39 7.33
CA GLY A 48 -3.67 12.48 7.61
C GLY A 48 -3.03 13.12 6.37
N ILE A 49 -3.62 12.96 5.20
CA ILE A 49 -3.05 13.44 3.93
C ILE A 49 -3.50 14.88 3.67
N ALA A 50 -2.58 15.85 3.75
CA ALA A 50 -2.90 17.27 3.62
C ALA A 50 -3.27 17.71 2.19
N LYS A 51 -2.67 17.10 1.16
CA LYS A 51 -2.91 17.45 -0.25
C LYS A 51 -4.11 16.68 -0.80
N ARG A 52 -5.06 17.37 -1.45
CA ARG A 52 -6.22 16.74 -2.09
C ARG A 52 -5.76 15.71 -3.13
N CYS A 53 -6.29 14.49 -3.03
CA CYS A 53 -6.04 13.37 -3.92
C CYS A 53 -7.27 12.46 -3.93
N ASP A 54 -7.34 11.56 -4.90
CA ASP A 54 -8.33 10.48 -4.90
C ASP A 54 -8.01 9.43 -3.82
N ASN A 55 -8.96 8.53 -3.57
CA ASN A 55 -8.88 7.54 -2.50
C ASN A 55 -7.85 6.45 -2.76
N PHE A 56 -7.64 6.09 -4.03
CA PHE A 56 -6.62 5.11 -4.39
C PHE A 56 -5.25 5.71 -4.05
N THR A 57 -4.99 6.94 -4.47
CA THR A 57 -3.78 7.69 -4.11
C THR A 57 -3.64 7.87 -2.60
N ALA A 58 -4.76 8.13 -1.89
CA ALA A 58 -4.73 8.27 -0.43
C ALA A 58 -4.31 6.96 0.27
N LEU A 59 -4.92 5.84 -0.11
CA LEU A 59 -4.57 4.52 0.39
C LEU A 59 -3.18 4.10 -0.06
N GLU A 60 -2.76 4.42 -1.27
CA GLU A 60 -1.41 4.16 -1.76
C GLU A 60 -0.35 4.87 -0.91
N HIS A 61 -0.55 6.15 -0.61
CA HIS A 61 0.34 6.89 0.28
C HIS A 61 0.40 6.24 1.66
N TRP A 62 -0.75 5.90 2.23
CA TRP A 62 -0.83 5.31 3.56
C TRP A 62 -0.23 3.89 3.62
N VAL A 63 -0.54 3.04 2.65
CA VAL A 63 0.02 1.69 2.55
C VAL A 63 1.52 1.79 2.35
N ASN A 64 2.04 2.66 1.48
CA ASN A 64 3.49 2.84 1.31
C ASN A 64 4.20 3.23 2.61
N GLN A 65 3.60 4.10 3.44
CA GLN A 65 4.16 4.48 4.74
C GLN A 65 4.15 3.33 5.76
N ASN A 66 3.23 2.38 5.62
CA ASN A 66 3.10 1.23 6.51
C ASN A 66 3.74 -0.04 5.95
N TYR A 67 4.09 -0.08 4.66
CA TYR A 67 4.49 -1.29 3.95
C TYR A 67 5.80 -1.88 4.48
N ASP A 68 6.79 -1.03 4.74
CA ASP A 68 8.07 -1.48 5.30
C ASP A 68 7.94 -2.00 6.73
N LEU A 69 6.84 -1.71 7.44
CA LEU A 69 6.58 -2.20 8.80
C LEU A 69 5.89 -3.57 8.82
N ILE A 70 5.33 -4.00 7.69
CA ILE A 70 4.50 -5.21 7.59
C ILE A 70 5.07 -6.23 6.62
N ASN A 71 5.97 -5.86 5.70
CA ASN A 71 6.46 -6.71 4.61
C ASN A 71 7.50 -7.75 5.07
N HIS A 72 7.14 -8.53 6.09
CA HIS A 72 7.95 -9.56 6.69
C HIS A 72 7.28 -10.95 6.63
N GLY A 73 5.99 -11.02 6.29
CA GLY A 73 5.22 -12.25 6.19
C GLY A 73 4.68 -12.51 4.78
N THR A 74 3.79 -13.50 4.70
CA THR A 74 3.00 -13.80 3.50
C THR A 74 2.06 -12.65 3.14
N PHE A 75 1.53 -12.67 1.90
CA PHE A 75 0.56 -11.66 1.46
C PHE A 75 -0.64 -11.56 2.41
N GLU A 76 -1.20 -12.68 2.88
CA GLU A 76 -2.34 -12.69 3.82
C GLU A 76 -1.98 -12.03 5.16
N GLU A 77 -0.80 -12.34 5.71
CA GLU A 77 -0.36 -11.75 6.99
C GLU A 77 -0.15 -10.24 6.86
N ASN A 78 0.46 -9.80 5.75
CA ASN A 78 0.68 -8.38 5.47
C ASN A 78 -0.67 -7.66 5.27
N TYR A 79 -1.62 -8.31 4.60
CA TYR A 79 -2.98 -7.80 4.43
C TYR A 79 -3.70 -7.66 5.78
N GLN A 80 -3.73 -8.69 6.61
CA GLN A 80 -4.38 -8.65 7.92
C GLN A 80 -3.77 -7.58 8.84
N GLN A 81 -2.45 -7.39 8.80
CA GLN A 81 -1.80 -6.34 9.58
C GLN A 81 -2.18 -4.94 9.09
N LEU A 82 -2.27 -4.72 7.78
CA LEU A 82 -2.76 -3.47 7.21
C LEU A 82 -4.20 -3.20 7.55
N GLU A 83 -5.07 -4.18 7.34
CA GLU A 83 -6.50 -4.08 7.62
C GLU A 83 -6.73 -3.71 9.08
N ASN A 84 -6.09 -4.42 10.01
CA ASN A 84 -6.17 -4.11 11.44
C ASN A 84 -5.66 -2.71 11.79
N LYS A 85 -4.61 -2.21 11.11
CA LYS A 85 -4.14 -0.84 11.30
C LYS A 85 -5.11 0.18 10.72
N LEU A 86 -5.67 -0.08 9.56
CA LEU A 86 -6.61 0.80 8.87
C LEU A 86 -7.89 0.94 9.70
N LEU A 87 -8.46 -0.18 10.16
CA LEU A 87 -9.66 -0.22 10.98
C LEU A 87 -9.48 0.44 12.36
N LYS A 88 -8.25 0.51 12.88
CA LYS A 88 -7.96 1.29 14.10
C LYS A 88 -7.91 2.80 13.86
N GLN A 89 -7.68 3.24 12.62
CA GLN A 89 -7.58 4.65 12.26
C GLN A 89 -8.90 5.20 11.70
N ILE A 90 -9.68 4.36 11.03
CA ILE A 90 -11.00 4.73 10.50
C ILE A 90 -12.03 4.35 11.57
N PRO A 91 -12.81 5.32 12.13
CA PRO A 91 -13.89 4.99 13.06
C PRO A 91 -14.93 4.09 12.39
N GLU A 92 -15.58 3.22 13.16
CA GLU A 92 -16.55 2.17 12.74
C GLU A 92 -17.79 2.68 11.93
N HIS A 93 -17.83 3.95 11.56
CA HIS A 93 -18.88 4.59 10.79
C HIS A 93 -18.27 5.36 9.60
N LEU A 94 -17.93 4.62 8.54
CA LEU A 94 -17.87 5.13 7.17
C LEU A 94 -19.17 4.80 6.45
#